data_AF-A0A349J7C2-F1
#
_entry.id   AF-A0A349J7C2-F1
#
_cell.length_a   1.000
_cell.length_b   1.000
_cell.length_c   1.000
_cell.angle_alpha   90.00
_cell.angle_beta   90.00
_cell.angle_gamma   90.00
#
_symmetry.space_group_name_H-M   'P 1'
#
loop_
_entity.id
_entity.type
_entity.pdbx_description
1 polymer ?
#
loop_
_entity_poly.entity_id
_entity_poly.type
_entity_poly.pdbx_seq_one_letter_code
_entity_poly.pdbx_strand_id
1 'polypeptide(L)'
;MENPRKLNCLKRFTDGKRLLLEGADAAIALPGGPGTWEELWELAVQRQIGATRIPFVAIDVDGCYAPFRAMLDRAERDGLLYGPPHELLSFADSPTEALDLLRCG
;
A
#
# COMPACT_ATOMS: atom_id res chain seq x y z
N MET A 1 28.66 -2.90 10.65
CA MET A 1 28.46 -1.72 9.77
C MET A 1 27.04 -1.84 9.25
N GLU A 2 26.11 -1.20 9.94
CA GLU A 2 24.66 -1.39 9.78
C GLU A 2 24.20 -0.60 8.55
N ASN A 3 23.62 -1.31 7.57
CA ASN A 3 23.08 -0.70 6.37
C ASN A 3 21.84 0.12 6.77
N PRO A 4 21.76 1.43 6.51
CA PRO A 4 20.59 2.22 6.92
C PRO A 4 19.33 1.68 6.23
N ARG A 5 18.30 1.36 7.03
CA ARG A 5 16.97 0.93 6.57
C ARG A 5 16.43 1.94 5.56
N LYS A 6 16.20 1.51 4.31
CA LYS A 6 15.72 2.40 3.25
C LYS A 6 14.20 2.32 3.21
N LEU A 7 13.56 3.33 3.78
CA LEU A 7 12.13 3.58 3.62
C LEU A 7 11.92 4.42 2.36
N ASN A 8 11.34 3.84 1.32
CA ASN A 8 10.99 4.58 0.11
C ASN A 8 9.58 5.18 0.26
N CYS A 9 9.51 6.51 0.24
CA CYS A 9 8.24 7.23 0.07
C CYS A 9 7.90 7.25 -1.41
N LEU A 10 6.74 6.73 -1.81
CA LEU A 10 6.31 6.70 -3.20
C LEU A 10 6.12 8.14 -3.72
N LYS A 11 7.02 8.60 -4.60
CA LYS A 11 6.88 9.86 -5.34
C LYS A 11 7.06 9.63 -6.83
N ARG A 12 5.94 9.65 -7.55
CA ARG A 12 5.74 9.73 -9.02
C ARG A 12 6.30 8.59 -9.87
N PHE A 13 5.52 8.20 -10.87
CA PHE A 13 5.66 6.96 -11.62
C PHE A 13 5.69 7.20 -13.14
N THR A 14 6.85 6.97 -13.75
CA THR A 14 6.99 6.49 -15.14
C THR A 14 8.34 5.77 -15.31
N ASP A 15 8.32 4.68 -16.08
CA ASP A 15 9.40 3.78 -16.54
C ASP A 15 10.38 3.16 -15.52
N GLY A 16 10.39 3.61 -14.25
CA GLY A 16 11.26 3.11 -13.17
C GLY A 16 10.56 2.24 -12.11
N LYS A 17 9.37 1.69 -12.39
CA LYS A 17 8.49 1.01 -11.42
C LYS A 17 9.16 -0.11 -10.62
N ARG A 18 9.90 -0.99 -11.28
CA ARG A 18 10.58 -2.11 -10.61
C ARG A 18 11.66 -1.62 -9.65
N LEU A 19 12.39 -0.58 -10.03
CA LEU A 19 13.53 -0.01 -9.29
C LEU A 19 13.13 0.66 -7.97
N LEU A 20 11.88 1.15 -7.82
CA LEU A 20 11.41 1.79 -6.60
C LEU A 20 11.11 0.80 -5.47
N LEU A 21 10.69 -0.42 -5.81
CA LEU A 21 10.41 -1.50 -4.86
C LEU A 21 11.59 -2.48 -4.72
N GLU A 22 12.46 -2.56 -5.73
CA GLU A 22 13.65 -3.41 -5.73
C GLU A 22 14.65 -2.91 -4.67
N GLY A 23 14.67 -3.60 -3.53
CA GLY A 23 15.51 -3.28 -2.37
C GLY A 23 14.88 -2.38 -1.31
N ALA A 24 13.57 -2.11 -1.38
CA ALA A 24 12.84 -1.41 -0.32
C ALA A 24 12.36 -2.38 0.78
N ASP A 25 12.52 -1.97 2.04
CA ASP A 25 12.05 -2.75 3.19
C ASP A 25 10.52 -2.61 3.41
N ALA A 26 9.97 -1.48 2.97
CA ALA A 26 8.55 -1.13 3.06
C ALA A 26 8.21 0.01 2.10
N ALA A 27 6.92 0.17 1.78
CA ALA A 27 6.41 1.24 0.95
C ALA A 27 5.28 2.02 1.65
N ILE A 28 5.26 3.34 1.47
CA ILE A 28 4.18 4.20 1.97
C ILE A 28 3.60 5.01 0.81
N ALA A 29 2.28 5.02 0.69
CA ALA A 29 1.55 5.93 -0.18
C ALA A 29 1.01 7.14 0.60
N LEU A 30 1.13 8.32 0.01
CA LEU A 30 0.48 9.54 0.47
C LEU A 30 -0.68 9.89 -0.46
N PRO A 31 -1.65 10.70 -0.01
CA PRO A 31 -2.76 11.14 -0.84
C PRO A 31 -2.29 11.68 -2.19
N GLY A 32 -2.97 11.23 -3.24
CA GLY A 32 -2.59 11.50 -4.62
C GLY A 32 -3.77 11.30 -5.57
N GLY A 33 -3.50 11.51 -6.86
CA GLY A 33 -4.48 11.34 -7.93
C GLY A 33 -4.39 9.98 -8.64
N PRO A 34 -4.87 9.88 -9.89
CA PRO A 34 -4.96 8.62 -10.64
C PRO A 34 -3.68 7.78 -10.70
N GLY A 35 -2.49 8.39 -10.73
CA GLY A 35 -1.23 7.64 -10.69
C GLY A 35 -1.08 6.83 -9.39
N THR A 36 -1.25 7.48 -8.24
CA THR A 36 -1.23 6.79 -6.94
C THR A 36 -2.33 5.75 -6.82
N TRP A 37 -3.50 6.01 -7.41
CA TRP A 37 -4.60 5.05 -7.40
C TRP A 37 -4.28 3.81 -8.21
N GLU A 38 -3.67 3.98 -9.38
CA GLU A 38 -3.23 2.87 -10.23
C GLU A 38 -2.19 2.01 -9.51
N GLU A 39 -1.25 2.62 -8.80
CA GLU A 39 -0.24 1.92 -7.98
C GLU A 39 -0.87 1.13 -6.82
N LEU A 40 -1.85 1.72 -6.12
CA LEU A 40 -2.60 1.04 -5.07
C LEU A 40 -3.29 -0.21 -5.61
N TRP A 41 -3.96 -0.11 -6.77
CA TRP A 41 -4.63 -1.26 -7.37
C TRP A 41 -3.65 -2.30 -7.91
N GLU A 42 -2.54 -1.87 -8.50
CA GLU A 42 -1.48 -2.78 -8.93
C GLU A 42 -0.96 -3.60 -7.73
N LEU A 43 -0.70 -2.95 -6.60
CA LEU A 43 -0.26 -3.62 -5.39
C LEU A 43 -1.32 -4.59 -4.83
N ALA A 44 -2.59 -4.17 -4.78
CA ALA A 44 -3.70 -5.02 -4.34
C ALA A 44 -3.79 -6.30 -5.20
N VAL A 45 -3.69 -6.17 -6.53
CA VAL A 45 -3.69 -7.30 -7.46
C VAL A 45 -2.49 -8.20 -7.22
N GLN A 46 -1.29 -7.65 -7.08
CA GLN A 46 -0.08 -8.44 -6.81
C GLN A 46 -0.18 -9.22 -5.49
N ARG A 47 -0.79 -8.66 -4.45
CA ARG A 47 -1.06 -9.37 -3.20
C ARG A 47 -2.10 -10.47 -3.37
N GLN A 48 -3.17 -10.20 -4.09
CA GLN A 48 -4.24 -11.16 -4.32
C GLN A 48 -3.77 -12.40 -5.09
N ILE A 49 -2.73 -12.29 -5.92
CA ILE A 49 -2.08 -13.43 -6.59
C ILE A 49 -0.81 -13.93 -5.88
N GLY A 50 -0.44 -13.35 -4.73
CA GLY A 50 0.73 -13.74 -3.95
C GLY A 50 2.10 -13.38 -4.56
N ALA A 51 2.14 -12.43 -5.50
CA ALA A 51 3.37 -12.03 -6.21
C ALA A 51 4.28 -11.10 -5.41
N THR A 52 3.77 -10.42 -4.37
CA THR A 52 4.55 -9.51 -3.53
C THR A 52 4.18 -9.65 -2.06
N ARG A 53 5.17 -9.39 -1.19
CA ARG A 53 5.03 -9.37 0.27
C ARG A 53 5.67 -8.15 0.90
N ILE A 54 6.04 -7.14 0.10
CA ILE A 54 6.59 -5.91 0.67
C ILE A 54 5.55 -5.29 1.61
N PRO A 55 5.91 -4.95 2.86
CA PRO A 55 5.02 -4.20 3.75
C PRO A 55 4.57 -2.88 3.10
N PHE A 56 3.28 -2.57 3.18
CA PHE A 56 2.73 -1.33 2.61
C PHE A 56 1.65 -0.73 3.48
N VAL A 57 1.61 0.60 3.53
CA VAL A 57 0.51 1.35 4.13
C VAL A 57 0.27 2.65 3.38
N ALA A 58 -0.99 3.01 3.19
CA ALA A 58 -1.38 4.32 2.68
C ALA A 58 -1.79 5.24 3.85
N ILE A 59 -1.25 6.45 3.93
CA ILE A 59 -1.64 7.40 4.98
C ILE A 59 -2.90 8.15 4.53
N ASP A 60 -3.99 7.94 5.24
CA ASP A 60 -5.32 8.50 4.98
C ASP A 60 -5.46 9.89 5.62
N VAL A 61 -5.18 10.92 4.83
CA VAL A 61 -5.35 12.32 5.27
C VAL A 61 -6.76 12.78 4.92
N ASP A 62 -7.49 13.26 5.93
CA ASP A 62 -8.85 13.79 5.80
C ASP A 62 -9.84 12.83 5.10
N GLY A 63 -9.63 11.52 5.24
CA GLY A 63 -10.48 10.49 4.65
C GLY A 63 -10.35 10.36 3.12
N CYS A 64 -9.24 10.81 2.54
CA CYS A 64 -8.96 10.70 1.10
C CYS A 64 -9.15 9.27 0.56
N TYR A 65 -8.84 8.24 1.36
CA TYR A 65 -8.95 6.83 0.96
C TYR A 65 -10.24 6.14 1.43
N ALA A 66 -11.19 6.87 2.04
CA ALA A 66 -12.49 6.30 2.43
C ALA A 66 -13.22 5.59 1.28
N PRO A 67 -13.24 6.11 0.01
CA PRO A 67 -13.83 5.40 -1.11
C PRO A 67 -13.12 4.08 -1.45
N PHE A 68 -11.80 3.99 -1.25
CA PHE A 68 -11.03 2.78 -1.50
C PHE A 68 -11.37 1.69 -0.49
N ARG A 69 -11.41 2.04 0.80
CA ARG A 69 -11.85 1.13 1.88
C ARG A 69 -13.24 0.59 1.58
N ALA A 70 -14.19 1.48 1.27
CA ALA A 70 -15.57 1.11 0.97
C ALA A 70 -15.67 0.15 -0.25
N MET A 71 -14.83 0.32 -1.26
CA MET A 71 -14.80 -0.57 -2.42
C MET A 71 -14.21 -1.95 -2.09
N LEU A 72 -13.14 -2.01 -1.28
CA LEU A 72 -12.59 -3.28 -0.82
C LEU A 72 -13.58 -4.03 0.08
N ASP A 73 -14.22 -3.34 1.03
CA ASP A 73 -15.25 -3.92 1.90
C ASP A 73 -16.42 -4.46 1.07
N ARG A 74 -16.79 -3.76 -0.02
CA ARG A 74 -17.81 -4.24 -0.93
C ARG A 74 -17.34 -5.49 -1.67
N ALA A 75 -16.11 -5.50 -2.19
CA ALA A 75 -15.54 -6.63 -2.90
C ALA A 75 -15.43 -7.87 -1.99
N GLU A 76 -15.09 -7.70 -0.72
CA GLU A 76 -15.11 -8.78 0.28
C GLU A 76 -16.52 -9.35 0.46
N ARG A 77 -17.52 -8.49 0.70
CA ARG A 77 -18.92 -8.92 0.85
C ARG A 77 -19.46 -9.67 -0.37
N ASP A 78 -19.00 -9.27 -1.56
CA ASP A 78 -19.39 -9.90 -2.83
C ASP A 78 -18.56 -11.17 -3.14
N GLY A 79 -17.61 -11.56 -2.27
CA GLY A 79 -16.79 -12.77 -2.42
C GLY A 79 -15.72 -12.66 -3.52
N LEU A 80 -15.28 -11.45 -3.86
CA LEU A 80 -14.33 -11.19 -4.94
C LEU A 80 -12.87 -11.21 -4.49
N LEU A 81 -12.60 -11.25 -3.18
CA LEU A 81 -11.26 -11.19 -2.60
C LEU A 81 -10.78 -12.55 -2.11
N TYR A 82 -9.48 -12.80 -2.23
CA TYR A 82 -8.80 -13.89 -1.55
C TYR A 82 -8.15 -13.33 -0.29
N GLY A 83 -8.82 -13.47 0.86
CA GLY A 83 -8.41 -12.88 2.13
C GLY A 83 -9.09 -11.54 2.44
N PRO A 84 -8.84 -10.98 3.63
CA PRO A 84 -9.48 -9.76 4.08
C PRO A 84 -8.92 -8.50 3.37
N PRO A 85 -9.74 -7.46 3.16
CA PRO A 85 -9.35 -6.18 2.54
C PRO A 85 -8.02 -5.58 2.99
N HIS A 86 -7.77 -5.61 4.30
CA HIS A 86 -6.59 -4.97 4.89
C HIS A 86 -5.27 -5.67 4.51
N GLU A 87 -5.32 -6.95 4.14
CA GLU A 87 -4.15 -7.66 3.60
C GLU A 87 -3.81 -7.19 2.19
N LEU A 88 -4.79 -6.72 1.41
CA LEU A 88 -4.55 -6.18 0.07
C LEU A 88 -4.03 -4.74 0.15
N LEU A 89 -4.72 -3.88 0.91
CA LEU A 89 -4.35 -2.50 1.16
C LEU A 89 -4.63 -2.14 2.63
N SER A 90 -3.56 -1.80 3.35
CA SER A 90 -3.64 -1.22 4.68
C SER A 90 -3.57 0.30 4.61
N PHE A 91 -4.28 0.96 5.51
CA PHE A 91 -4.32 2.42 5.58
C PHE A 91 -4.22 2.88 7.04
N ALA A 92 -3.53 3.99 7.28
CA ALA A 92 -3.31 4.58 8.60
C ALA A 92 -3.70 6.06 8.61
N ASP A 93 -4.26 6.56 9.70
CA ASP A 93 -4.69 7.95 9.83
C ASP A 93 -3.55 8.88 10.27
N SER A 94 -2.37 8.31 10.57
CA SER A 94 -1.18 9.09 10.92
C SER A 94 0.14 8.43 10.50
N PRO A 95 1.23 9.20 10.36
CA PRO A 95 2.56 8.65 10.12
C PRO A 95 3.03 7.67 11.21
N THR A 96 2.66 7.91 12.47
CA THR A 96 3.05 7.02 13.58
C THR A 96 2.36 5.67 13.44
N GLU A 97 1.04 5.67 13.23
CA GLU A 97 0.29 4.43 13.00
C GLU A 97 0.78 3.68 11.76
N ALA A 98 1.12 4.40 10.69
CA ALA A 98 1.75 3.80 9.51
C ALA A 98 3.04 3.05 9.85
N LEU A 99 3.91 3.64 10.67
CA LEU A 99 5.15 3.00 11.11
C LEU A 99 4.89 1.79 12.02
N ASP A 100 3.87 1.84 12.86
CA ASP A 100 3.49 0.71 13.72
C ASP A 100 2.99 -0.47 12.89
N LEU A 101 2.13 -0.22 11.89
CA LEU A 101 1.65 -1.24 10.95
C LEU A 101 2.79 -1.88 10.16
N LEU A 102 3.78 -1.09 9.73
CA LEU A 102 4.94 -1.61 8.98
C LEU A 102 5.94 -2.39 9.84
N ARG A 103 5.94 -2.20 11.17
CA ARG A 103 6.83 -2.92 12.11
C ARG A 103 6.28 -4.26 12.57
N CYS A 104 4.96 -4.44 12.50
CA CYS A 104 4.27 -5.62 13.00
C CYS A 104 3.94 -6.66 11.90
N GLY A 105 4.38 -6.42 10.66
CA GLY A 105 4.22 -7.32 9.51
C GLY A 105 5.39 -8.25 9.24
#